data_AF-A0A7C5H8M0-F1
#
_entry.id   AF-A0A7C5H8M0-F1
#
_cell.length_a   1.000
_cell.length_b   1.000
_cell.length_c   1.000
_cell.angle_alpha   90.00
_cell.angle_beta   90.00
_cell.angle_gamma   90.00
#
_symmetry.space_group_name_H-M   'P 1'
#
loop_
_entity.id
_entity.type
_entity.pdbx_description
1 polymer ?
#
loop_
_entity_poly.entity_id
_entity_poly.type
_entity_poly.pdbx_seq_one_letter_code
_entity_poly.pdbx_strand_id
1 'polypeptide(L)' 'RDYAFHLVGANIGEYFSEHNALVIVVKGGKIENGIIIDPWRNSGKLYFSKVKNDTKYRWSHRMDRECP' A
#
# COMPACT_ATOMS: atom_id res chain seq x y z
N ARG A 1 6.66 -18.60 -6.97
CA ARG A 1 6.81 -17.33 -6.22
C ARG A 1 5.65 -17.23 -5.24
N ASP A 2 5.94 -17.11 -3.96
CA ASP A 2 5.00 -17.33 -2.85
C ASP A 2 4.36 -16.03 -2.33
N TYR A 3 4.58 -14.92 -3.05
CA TYR A 3 4.09 -13.59 -2.73
C TYR A 3 3.12 -13.08 -3.79
N ALA A 4 2.22 -12.20 -3.36
CA ALA A 4 1.32 -11.40 -4.17
C ALA A 4 1.63 -9.91 -3.96
N PHE A 5 1.35 -9.13 -4.99
CA PHE A 5 1.57 -7.69 -5.05
C PHE A 5 0.22 -7.02 -5.22
N HIS A 6 -0.07 -6.03 -4.37
CA HIS A 6 -1.33 -5.31 -4.39
C HIS A 6 -1.12 -3.81 -4.48
N LEU A 7 -1.91 -3.15 -5.31
CA LEU A 7 -1.90 -1.70 -5.41
C LEU A 7 -2.76 -1.11 -4.30
N VAL A 8 -2.19 -0.23 -3.47
CA VAL A 8 -2.95 0.48 -2.44
C VAL A 8 -2.91 1.99 -2.66
N GLY A 9 -4.00 2.66 -2.27
CA GLY A 9 -4.10 4.11 -2.23
C GLY A 9 -4.14 4.62 -0.79
N ALA A 10 -3.37 5.64 -0.49
CA ALA A 10 -3.54 6.46 0.71
C ALA A 10 -4.61 7.53 0.45
N ASN A 11 -5.43 7.81 1.46
CA ASN A 11 -6.31 8.99 1.54
C ASN A 11 -7.09 9.27 0.24
N ILE A 12 -7.71 8.24 -0.33
CA ILE A 12 -8.43 8.33 -1.61
C ILE A 12 -9.52 9.43 -1.52
N GLY A 13 -9.48 10.38 -2.44
CA GLY A 13 -10.35 11.55 -2.52
C GLY A 13 -9.75 12.82 -1.91
N GLU A 14 -8.62 12.76 -1.22
CA GLU A 14 -7.98 13.93 -0.61
C GLU A 14 -6.93 14.57 -1.53
N TYR A 15 -7.10 15.87 -1.82
CA TYR A 15 -6.30 16.58 -2.83
C TYR A 15 -4.77 16.55 -2.61
N PHE A 16 -4.30 16.75 -1.37
CA PHE A 16 -2.86 16.88 -1.09
C PHE A 16 -2.18 15.58 -0.63
N SER A 17 -2.95 14.58 -0.22
CA SER A 17 -2.44 13.41 0.50
C SER A 17 -2.74 12.09 -0.22
N GLU A 18 -3.56 12.12 -1.28
CA GLU A 18 -3.81 10.94 -2.10
C GLU A 18 -2.55 10.54 -2.88
N HIS A 19 -2.12 9.30 -2.71
CA HIS A 19 -1.02 8.70 -3.48
C HIS A 19 -1.14 7.18 -3.51
N ASN A 20 -0.38 6.54 -4.39
CA ASN A 20 -0.32 5.08 -4.51
C ASN A 20 0.93 4.52 -3.85
N ALA A 21 0.81 3.31 -3.33
CA ALA A 21 1.91 2.52 -2.80
C ALA A 21 1.70 1.04 -3.16
N LEU A 22 2.74 0.23 -2.92
CA LEU A 22 2.72 -1.20 -3.18
C LEU A 22 2.62 -1.96 -1.86
N VAL A 23 1.73 -2.94 -1.75
CA VAL A 23 1.75 -3.92 -0.66
C VAL A 23 2.23 -5.26 -1.16
N ILE A 24 3.15 -5.86 -0.42
CA ILE A 24 3.65 -7.22 -0.66
C ILE A 24 3.10 -8.11 0.45
N VAL A 25 2.44 -9.19 0.07
CA VAL A 25 1.84 -10.16 1.01
C VAL A 25 2.16 -11.58 0.56
N VAL A 26 2.17 -12.54 1.50
CA VAL A 26 2.17 -13.96 1.14
C VAL A 26 0.86 -14.29 0.42
N LYS A 27 0.90 -15.13 -0.62
CA LYS A 27 -0.31 -15.56 -1.33
C LYS A 27 -1.33 -16.15 -0.35
N GLY A 28 -2.59 -15.72 -0.46
CA GLY A 28 -3.67 -16.10 0.48
C GLY A 28 -3.63 -15.38 1.83
N GLY A 29 -2.63 -14.53 2.08
CA GLY A 29 -2.54 -13.68 3.26
C GLY A 29 -3.39 -12.42 3.13
N LYS A 30 -3.72 -11.82 4.28
CA LYS A 30 -4.46 -10.55 4.34
C LYS A 30 -3.53 -9.36 4.11
N ILE A 31 -3.97 -8.37 3.33
CA ILE A 31 -3.22 -7.14 3.00
C ILE A 31 -2.79 -6.37 4.25
N GLU A 32 -3.63 -6.31 5.29
CA GLU A 32 -3.33 -5.66 6.58
C GLU A 32 -2.06 -6.21 7.27
N ASN A 33 -1.70 -7.47 6.97
CA ASN A 33 -0.48 -8.12 7.47
C ASN A 33 0.70 -8.02 6.50
N GLY A 34 0.47 -7.52 5.29
CA GLY A 34 1.49 -7.28 4.29
C GLY A 34 2.42 -6.11 4.66
N ILE A 35 3.51 -6.01 3.89
CA ILE A 35 4.47 -4.91 4.00
C ILE A 35 4.10 -3.86 2.96
N ILE A 36 3.87 -2.63 3.39
CA ILE A 36 3.71 -1.50 2.49
C ILE A 36 5.06 -0.93 2.08
N ILE A 37 5.18 -0.55 0.81
CA ILE A 37 6.35 0.05 0.20
C ILE A 37 5.91 1.39 -0.40
N ASP A 38 6.32 2.48 0.25
CA ASP A 38 5.88 3.84 -0.06
C ASP A 38 7.11 4.75 -0.26
N PRO A 39 7.56 4.94 -1.51
CA PRO A 39 8.63 5.90 -1.83
C PRO A 39 8.13 7.35 -1.96
N TRP A 40 6.81 7.58 -2.00
CA TRP A 40 6.24 8.91 -2.21
C TRP A 40 6.37 9.78 -0.95
N ARG A 41 6.02 9.23 0.23
CA ARG A 41 5.85 10.02 1.46
C ARG A 41 7.04 10.84 1.94
N ASN A 42 8.26 10.46 1.57
CA ASN A 42 9.49 11.10 1.99
C ASN A 42 10.33 11.51 0.78
N SER A 43 9.67 11.91 -0.32
CA SER A 43 10.33 12.44 -1.53
C SER A 43 11.41 11.49 -2.08
N GLY A 44 11.09 10.20 -2.22
CA GLY A 44 11.99 9.18 -2.75
C GLY A 44 12.75 8.38 -1.69
N LYS A 45 12.78 8.81 -0.42
CA LYS A 45 13.30 7.96 0.66
C LYS A 45 12.28 6.86 1.00
N LEU A 46 12.64 5.63 0.68
CA LEU A 46 11.79 4.47 0.90
C LEU A 46 11.30 4.37 2.34
N TYR A 47 9.97 4.34 2.51
CA TYR A 47 9.33 3.92 3.75
C TYR A 47 8.75 2.52 3.57
N PHE A 48 8.88 1.72 4.63
CA PHE A 48 8.22 0.43 4.71
C PHE A 48 7.82 0.11 6.14
N SER A 49 6.69 -0.57 6.28
CA SER A 49 6.16 -1.07 7.55
C SER A 49 5.08 -2.13 7.28
N LYS A 50 4.54 -2.76 8.32
CA LYS A 50 3.29 -3.52 8.15
C LYS A 50 2.15 -2.53 7.95
N VAL A 51 1.23 -2.83 7.03
CA VAL A 51 0.08 -1.95 6.74
C VAL A 51 -0.67 -1.56 8.02
N LYS A 52 -0.97 -2.52 8.90
CA LYS A 52 -1.66 -2.27 10.18
C LYS A 52 -0.91 -1.39 11.18
N ASN A 53 0.40 -1.21 11.01
CA ASN A 53 1.23 -0.38 11.88
C ASN A 53 1.36 1.06 11.34
N ASP A 54 1.03 1.32 10.08
CA ASP A 54 1.12 2.64 9.49
C ASP A 54 -0.20 3.40 9.64
N THR A 55 -0.28 4.18 10.70
CA THR A 55 -1.46 4.98 11.03
C THR A 55 -1.44 6.39 10.43
N LYS A 56 -0.38 6.76 9.70
CA LYS A 56 -0.22 8.11 9.13
C LYS A 56 -1.20 8.39 8.00
N TYR A 57 -1.58 7.37 7.23
CA TYR A 57 -2.50 7.49 6.10
C TYR A 57 -3.61 6.43 6.20
N ARG A 58 -4.75 6.72 5.58
CA ARG A 58 -5.85 5.77 5.42
C ARG A 58 -5.61 4.95 4.17
N TRP A 59 -5.16 3.71 4.36
CA TRP A 59 -4.86 2.78 3.27
C TRP A 59 -6.13 2.10 2.76
N SER A 60 -6.27 2.03 1.44
CA SER A 60 -7.36 1.32 0.77
C SER A 60 -6.81 0.51 -0.41
N HIS A 61 -7.26 -0.74 -0.52
CA HIS A 61 -6.88 -1.64 -1.62
C HIS A 61 -7.59 -1.22 -2.91
N ARG A 62 -6.82 -0.98 -3.99
CA ARG A 62 -7.34 -0.56 -5.30
C ARG A 62 -7.51 -1.75 -6.24
N MET A 63 -8.37 -2.70 -5.88
CA MET A 63 -8.63 -3.92 -6.67
C MET A 63 -9.10 -3.61 -8.10
N ASP A 64 -9.82 -2.51 -8.29
CA ASP A 64 -10.34 -2.05 -9.57
C ASP A 64 -9.26 -1.64 -10.58
N ARG A 65 -8.03 -1.41 -10.10
CA ARG A 65 -6.88 -0.98 -10.90
C ARG A 65 -5.79 -2.05 -11.02
N GLU A 66 -6.00 -3.22 -10.45
CA GLU A 66 -5.09 -4.35 -10.63
C GLU A 66 -5.31 -4.96 -12.02
N CYS A 67 -4.22 -5.38 -12.68
CA CYS A 67 -4.35 -6.13 -13.93
C CYS A 67 -5.03 -7.48 -13.65
N PRO A 68 -6.03 -7.88 -14.46
CA PRO A 68 -6.71 -9.18 -14.30
C PRO A 68 -5.77 -10.37 -14.44
#